data_AF-A0A933LEC7-F1
#
_entry.id   AF-A0A933LEC7-F1
#
_cell.length_a   1.000
_cell.length_b   1.000
_cell.length_c   1.000
_cell.angle_alpha   90.00
_cell.angle_beta   90.00
_cell.angle_gamma   90.00
#
_symmetry.space_group_name_H-M   'P 1'
#
loop_
_entity.id
_entity.type
_entity.pdbx_description
1 polymer ?
#
loop_
_entity_poly.entity_id
_entity_poly.type
_entity_poly.pdbx_seq_one_letter_code
_entity_poly.pdbx_strand_id
1 'polypeptide(L)' 'MTDEHSANTKKALRALERHGLLLNSDASFPSVATLVAGGPVRGSWWVHPASHDIYRVEVELLRVAEFPK' A
#
# COMPACT_ATOMS: atom_id res chain seq x y z
N MET A 1 8.41 8.33 13.87
CA MET A 1 7.21 7.78 13.18
C MET A 1 7.14 8.13 11.69
N THR A 2 7.88 9.10 11.15
CA THR A 2 7.93 9.38 9.69
C THR A 2 8.64 8.31 8.87
N ASP A 3 9.60 7.59 9.46
CA ASP A 3 10.49 6.68 8.74
C ASP A 3 9.79 5.40 8.26
N GLU A 4 8.87 4.85 9.06
CA GLU A 4 8.12 3.63 8.73
C GLU A 4 7.16 3.85 7.56
N HIS A 5 6.51 5.01 7.53
CA HIS A 5 5.62 5.39 6.43
C HIS A 5 6.37 5.55 5.12
N SER A 6 7.54 6.21 5.16
CA SER A 6 8.42 6.32 4.00
C SER A 6 8.87 4.93 3.51
N ALA A 7 9.16 4.01 4.44
CA ALA A 7 9.53 2.63 4.10
C ALA A 7 8.38 1.87 3.42
N ASN A 8 7.16 2.00 3.94
CA ASN A 8 5.95 1.37 3.38
C ASN A 8 5.59 1.92 2.00
N THR A 9 5.66 3.24 1.79
CA THR A 9 5.47 3.85 0.46
C THR A 9 6.50 3.34 -0.54
N LYS A 10 7.79 3.29 -0.17
CA LYS A 10 8.84 2.73 -1.04
C LYS A 10 8.62 1.26 -1.35
N LYS A 11 8.11 0.47 -0.39
CA LYS A 11 7.77 -0.94 -0.59
C LYS A 11 6.64 -1.11 -1.61
N ALA A 12 5.60 -0.28 -1.51
CA ALA A 12 4.48 -0.30 -2.45
C ALA A 12 4.88 0.17 -3.84
N LEU A 13 5.66 1.25 -3.96
CA LEU A 13 6.22 1.71 -5.24
C LEU A 13 7.02 0.62 -5.96
N ARG A 14 7.93 -0.05 -5.25
CA ARG A 14 8.68 -1.17 -5.84
C ARG A 14 7.78 -2.33 -6.29
N ALA A 15 6.67 -2.58 -5.60
CA ALA A 15 5.71 -3.60 -6.02
C ALA A 15 4.97 -3.15 -7.29
N LEU A 16 4.56 -1.88 -7.35
CA LEU A 16 3.94 -1.29 -8.54
C LEU A 16 4.88 -1.32 -9.75
N GLU A 17 6.14 -0.92 -9.60
CA GLU A 17 7.16 -0.98 -10.66
C GLU A 17 7.38 -2.39 -11.20
N ARG A 18 7.42 -3.40 -10.32
CA ARG A 18 7.62 -4.80 -10.73
C ARG A 18 6.42 -5.40 -11.45
N HIS A 19 5.21 -5.02 -11.07
CA HIS A 19 3.98 -5.66 -11.55
C HIS A 19 3.22 -4.82 -12.59
N GLY A 20 3.53 -3.53 -12.73
CA GLY A 20 2.78 -2.57 -13.57
C GLY A 20 1.40 -2.19 -13.01
N LEU A 21 0.94 -2.88 -11.95
CA LEU A 21 -0.31 -2.66 -11.25
C LEU A 21 -0.14 -3.12 -9.80
N LEU A 22 -0.81 -2.44 -8.86
CA LEU A 22 -0.89 -2.88 -7.48
C LEU A 22 -2.33 -2.69 -6.99
N LEU A 23 -2.89 -3.71 -6.35
CA LEU A 23 -4.25 -3.65 -5.82
C LEU A 23 -4.28 -2.82 -4.53
N ASN A 24 -5.38 -2.12 -4.27
CA ASN A 24 -5.56 -1.43 -2.99
C ASN A 24 -5.67 -2.43 -1.84
N SER A 25 -6.54 -3.44 -1.99
CA SER A 25 -6.76 -4.48 -1.01
C SER A 25 -7.12 -5.80 -1.68
N ASP A 26 -6.37 -6.84 -1.36
CA ASP A 26 -6.64 -8.23 -1.72
C ASP A 26 -5.88 -9.15 -0.75
N ALA A 27 -6.46 -10.30 -0.38
CA ALA A 27 -5.85 -11.24 0.58
C ALA A 27 -4.96 -12.32 -0.08
N SER A 28 -5.09 -12.53 -1.39
CA SER A 28 -4.39 -13.55 -2.16
C SER A 28 -3.31 -12.97 -3.07
N PHE A 29 -3.55 -11.77 -3.59
CA PHE A 29 -2.63 -11.04 -4.48
C PHE A 29 -1.92 -9.90 -3.75
N PRO A 30 -0.74 -9.47 -4.25
CA PRO A 30 -0.05 -8.30 -3.73
C PRO A 30 -0.96 -7.06 -3.74
N SER A 31 -1.05 -6.40 -2.59
CA SER A 31 -1.89 -5.22 -2.40
C SER A 31 -1.26 -4.24 -1.42
N VAL A 32 -1.66 -2.97 -1.45
CA VAL A 32 -1.20 -1.98 -0.47
C VAL A 32 -1.52 -2.44 0.94
N ALA A 33 -2.75 -2.93 1.18
CA ALA A 33 -3.17 -3.47 2.47
C ALA A 33 -2.25 -4.58 2.99
N THR A 34 -1.93 -5.59 2.15
CA THR A 34 -1.08 -6.72 2.56
C THR A 34 0.37 -6.33 2.77
N LEU A 35 0.90 -5.42 1.95
CA LEU A 35 2.28 -4.96 2.05
C LEU A 35 2.51 -4.16 3.33
N VAL A 36 1.56 -3.31 3.71
CA VAL A 36 1.61 -2.49 4.92
C VAL A 36 1.31 -3.32 6.17
N ALA A 37 0.28 -4.17 6.14
CA ALA A 37 -0.07 -5.03 7.27
C ALA A 37 0.93 -6.18 7.51
N GLY A 38 1.86 -6.41 6.57
CA GLY A 38 2.85 -7.49 6.67
C GLY A 38 2.30 -8.89 6.37
N GLY A 39 1.04 -9.00 5.91
CA GLY A 39 0.39 -10.26 5.59
C GLY A 39 -1.07 -10.09 5.15
N PRO A 40 -1.79 -11.19 4.87
CA PRO A 40 -3.19 -11.17 4.48
C PRO A 40 -4.08 -10.48 5.52
N VAL A 41 -4.82 -9.46 5.09
CA VAL A 41 -5.85 -8.83 5.92
C VAL A 41 -7.15 -9.62 5.78
N ARG A 42 -7.66 -10.15 6.88
CA ARG A 42 -8.97 -10.86 6.90
C ARG A 42 -10.08 -9.86 7.20
N GLY A 43 -11.05 -9.77 6.30
CA GLY A 43 -12.14 -8.81 6.40
C GLY A 43 -11.75 -7.41 5.90
N SER A 44 -12.45 -6.38 6.39
CA SER A 44 -12.21 -5.00 5.95
C SER A 44 -10.89 -4.46 6.49
N TRP A 45 -10.01 -3.95 5.62
CA TRP A 45 -8.79 -3.30 6.06
C TRP A 45 -9.03 -2.00 6.84
N TRP A 46 -10.21 -1.38 6.68
CA TRP A 46 -10.59 -0.17 7.42
C TRP A 46 -10.61 -0.36 8.95
N VAL A 47 -10.88 -1.58 9.42
CA VAL A 47 -10.90 -1.91 10.86
C VAL A 47 -9.58 -2.52 11.34
N HIS A 48 -8.58 -2.67 10.46
CA HIS A 48 -7.27 -3.21 10.82
C HIS A 48 -6.48 -2.19 11.65
N PRO A 49 -5.65 -2.60 12.63
CA PRO A 49 -4.80 -1.67 13.40
C PRO A 49 -3.88 -0.78 12.53
N ALA A 50 -3.51 -1.27 11.35
CA ALA A 50 -2.70 -0.53 10.38
C ALA A 50 -3.51 0.33 9.38
N SER A 51 -4.81 0.54 9.59
CA SER A 51 -5.69 1.23 8.63
C SER A 51 -5.20 2.63 8.26
N HIS A 52 -4.76 3.42 9.24
CA HIS A 52 -4.21 4.76 8.98
C HIS A 52 -2.95 4.71 8.11
N ASP A 53 -2.13 3.68 8.29
CA ASP A 53 -0.92 3.48 7.51
C ASP A 53 -1.22 3.07 6.08
N ILE A 54 -2.17 2.16 5.91
CA ILE A 54 -2.66 1.71 4.60
C ILE A 54 -3.20 2.91 3.82
N TYR A 55 -4.12 3.67 4.42
CA TYR A 55 -4.73 4.82 3.77
C TYR A 55 -3.69 5.88 3.37
N ARG A 56 -2.72 6.18 4.23
CA ARG A 56 -1.68 7.16 3.91
C ARG A 56 -0.79 6.69 2.75
N VAL A 57 -0.47 5.41 2.67
CA VAL A 57 0.30 4.87 1.53
C VAL A 57 -0.53 4.94 0.24
N GLU A 58 -1.81 4.59 0.25
CA GLU A 58 -2.69 4.74 -0.92
C GLU A 58 -2.73 6.19 -1.42
N VAL A 59 -2.92 7.16 -0.52
CA VAL A 59 -2.92 8.59 -0.87
C VAL A 59 -1.57 9.03 -1.44
N GLU A 60 -0.46 8.59 -0.85
CA GLU A 60 0.87 8.96 -1.33
C GLU A 60 1.17 8.36 -2.71
N LEU A 61 0.76 7.11 -2.95
CA LEU A 61 0.87 6.48 -4.27
C LEU A 61 0.11 7.27 -5.34
N LEU A 62 -1.09 7.76 -5.03
CA LEU A 62 -1.87 8.59 -5.96
C LEU A 62 -1.18 9.93 -6.28
N ARG A 63 -0.43 10.50 -5.33
CA ARG A 63 0.33 11.74 -5.53
C ARG A 63 1.55 11.55 -6.42
N VAL A 64 2.27 10.44 -6.23
CA VAL A 64 3.50 10.15 -6.98
C VAL A 64 3.23 9.46 -8.32
N ALA A 65 2.10 8.77 -8.46
CA ALA A 65 1.65 8.15 -9.69
C ALA A 65 0.87 9.14 -10.59
N GLU A 66 1.02 10.45 -10.41
CA GLU A 66 0.75 11.40 -11.49
C GLU A 66 1.73 11.08 -12.64
N PHE A 67 1.31 10.13 -13.48
CA PHE A 67 2.10 9.62 -14.60
C PHE A 67 2.44 10.81 -15.51
N PRO A 68 3.74 11.10 -15.77
CA PRO A 68 4.07 12.00 -16.86
C PRO A 68 3.44 11.42 -18.14
N LYS A 69 2.68 12.27 -18.84
CA LYS A 69 2.06 11.91 -20.13
C LYS A 69 3.10 11.49 -21.16
#